data_AF-A0A6J8B3I4-F1
#
_entry.id   AF-A0A6J8B3I4-F1
#
_cell.length_a   1.000
_cell.length_b   1.000
_cell.length_c   1.000
_cell.angle_alpha   90.00
_cell.angle_beta   90.00
_cell.angle_gamma   90.00
#
_symmetry.space_group_name_H-M   'P 1'
#
loop_
_entity.id
_entity.type
_entity.pdbx_description
1 polymer ?
#
loop_
_entity_poly.entity_id
_entity_poly.type
_entity_poly.pdbx_seq_one_letter_code
_entity_poly.pdbx_strand_id
1 'polypeptide(L)'
;MRLKRQTWIENGKFHDRNDKHYIDYKSAKLNFRKQLELAYETYISEINRKIEKYVDCDQRYVWSVIKSGRKRVSHCQQLNISGFQLIYSDEIRDGWVTHFQSVFSFDSNLINPVNEKAVENTINDLLEAVRANTNENIEEFSFDELYKLCDDLPCNKSPGLDGICYEHLKYGGKLLERHLCSLFNLVLETCYTPTSWKDSCIIPLFKGGNKSKSDPNSYWGISLLCSISKLFEKALYTRLPSLHHNFPHQSQVAYQKTLSIKKEDVV
;
A
#
# COMPACT_ATOMS: atom_id res chain seq x y z
N MET A 1 22.94 -16.18 -16.16
CA MET A 1 22.02 -16.39 -17.30
C MET A 1 21.63 -15.07 -17.99
N ARG A 2 21.05 -14.08 -17.29
CA ARG A 2 20.61 -12.81 -17.91
C ARG A 2 21.72 -12.02 -18.61
N LEU A 3 22.89 -11.86 -17.96
CA LEU A 3 24.05 -11.20 -18.54
C LEU A 3 24.53 -11.86 -19.84
N LYS A 4 24.68 -13.20 -19.84
CA LYS A 4 25.07 -13.97 -21.03
C LYS A 4 24.04 -13.90 -22.17
N ARG A 5 22.74 -13.81 -21.84
CA ARG A 5 21.68 -13.57 -22.83
C ARG A 5 21.82 -12.18 -23.44
N GLN A 6 22.08 -11.16 -22.63
CA GLN A 6 22.25 -9.79 -23.09
C GLN A 6 23.47 -9.65 -24.02
N THR A 7 24.62 -10.23 -23.64
CA THR A 7 25.81 -10.27 -24.51
C THR A 7 25.53 -10.97 -25.85
N TRP A 8 24.80 -12.10 -25.87
CA TRP A 8 24.40 -12.75 -27.13
C TRP A 8 23.46 -11.88 -27.99
N ILE A 9 22.60 -11.09 -27.36
CA ILE A 9 21.69 -10.17 -28.04
C ILE A 9 22.46 -9.02 -28.69
N GLU A 10 23.39 -8.42 -27.95
CA GLU A 10 24.26 -7.33 -28.41
C GLU A 10 25.16 -7.79 -29.57
N ASN A 11 25.53 -9.07 -29.61
CA ASN A 11 26.32 -9.69 -30.68
C ASN A 11 25.47 -10.24 -31.83
N GLY A 12 24.27 -9.71 -32.08
CA GLY A 12 23.49 -10.01 -33.28
C GLY A 12 22.62 -11.27 -33.23
N LYS A 13 22.52 -11.96 -32.08
CA LYS A 13 21.66 -13.14 -31.87
C LYS A 13 21.89 -14.27 -32.88
N PHE A 14 23.13 -14.52 -33.28
CA PHE A 14 23.42 -15.63 -34.19
C PHE A 14 23.00 -16.97 -33.57
N HIS A 15 22.24 -17.76 -34.31
CA HIS A 15 21.79 -19.10 -33.91
C HIS A 15 22.73 -20.17 -34.46
N ASP A 16 24.03 -19.92 -34.37
CA ASP A 16 25.07 -20.84 -34.79
C ASP A 16 25.50 -21.70 -33.59
N ARG A 17 25.63 -23.00 -33.81
CA ARG A 17 26.13 -23.95 -32.81
C ARG A 17 27.63 -23.79 -32.52
N ASN A 18 28.35 -23.04 -33.36
CA ASN A 18 29.74 -22.70 -33.17
C ASN A 18 29.95 -21.28 -32.59
N ASP A 19 28.88 -20.47 -32.48
CA ASP A 19 28.97 -19.13 -31.89
C ASP A 19 29.21 -19.21 -30.37
N LYS A 20 30.30 -18.59 -29.93
CA LYS A 20 30.73 -18.62 -28.52
C LYS A 20 29.68 -18.02 -27.60
N HIS A 21 29.03 -16.92 -28.00
CA HIS A 21 28.05 -16.24 -27.17
C HIS A 21 26.74 -17.05 -27.04
N TYR A 22 26.33 -17.73 -28.10
CA TYR A 22 25.20 -18.65 -28.11
C TYR A 22 25.44 -19.86 -27.21
N ILE A 23 26.62 -20.49 -27.32
CA ILE A 23 27.02 -21.63 -26.46
C ILE A 23 27.07 -21.22 -24.99
N ASP A 24 27.67 -20.07 -24.68
CA ASP A 24 27.75 -19.52 -23.33
C ASP A 24 26.36 -19.28 -22.73
N TYR A 25 25.45 -18.68 -23.51
CA TYR A 25 24.07 -18.47 -23.09
C TYR A 25 23.33 -19.78 -22.84
N LYS A 26 23.44 -20.75 -23.75
CA LYS A 26 22.78 -22.06 -23.62
C LYS A 26 23.30 -22.84 -22.40
N SER A 27 24.60 -22.83 -22.17
CA SER A 27 25.24 -23.44 -21.01
C SER A 27 24.78 -22.78 -19.71
N ALA A 28 24.77 -21.44 -19.67
CA ALA A 28 24.27 -20.69 -18.51
C ALA A 28 22.77 -20.90 -18.26
N LYS A 29 21.96 -21.09 -19.31
CA LYS A 29 20.53 -21.40 -19.22
C LYS A 29 20.30 -22.82 -18.69
N LEU A 30 21.07 -23.80 -19.16
CA LEU A 30 21.01 -25.17 -18.67
C LEU A 30 21.41 -25.25 -17.19
N ASN A 31 22.52 -24.61 -16.81
CA ASN A 31 22.97 -24.57 -15.42
C ASN A 31 21.91 -23.90 -14.51
N PHE A 32 21.35 -22.76 -14.94
CA PHE A 32 20.26 -22.12 -14.20
C PHE A 32 19.06 -23.03 -14.01
N ARG A 33 18.64 -23.77 -15.04
CA ARG A 33 17.52 -24.72 -14.93
C ARG A 33 17.82 -25.84 -13.92
N LYS A 34 19.02 -26.41 -13.96
CA LYS A 34 19.46 -27.44 -12.99
C LYS A 34 19.45 -26.90 -11.55
N GLN A 35 19.99 -25.71 -11.33
CA GLN A 35 20.02 -25.09 -10.00
C GLN A 35 18.61 -24.74 -9.50
N LEU A 36 17.73 -24.28 -10.41
CA LEU A 36 16.34 -24.00 -10.07
C LEU A 36 15.59 -25.27 -9.67
N GLU A 37 15.80 -26.37 -10.40
CA GLU A 37 15.22 -27.68 -10.10
C GLU A 37 15.69 -28.20 -8.74
N LEU A 38 17.01 -28.18 -8.49
CA LEU A 38 17.58 -28.58 -7.20
C LEU A 38 17.05 -27.74 -6.02
N ALA A 39 16.95 -26.42 -6.20
CA ALA A 39 16.40 -25.53 -5.18
C ALA A 39 14.91 -25.82 -4.91
N TYR A 40 14.15 -26.15 -5.95
CA TYR A 40 12.74 -26.52 -5.83
C TYR A 40 12.58 -27.87 -5.10
N GLU A 41 13.36 -28.88 -5.44
CA GLU A 41 13.37 -30.17 -4.75
C GLU A 41 13.72 -30.02 -3.26
N THR A 42 14.73 -29.20 -2.95
CA THR A 42 15.12 -28.89 -1.58
C THR A 42 13.98 -28.20 -0.80
N TYR A 43 13.33 -27.21 -1.42
CA TYR A 43 12.21 -26.49 -0.82
C TYR A 43 11.02 -27.41 -0.54
N ILE A 44 10.64 -28.27 -1.49
CA ILE A 44 9.53 -29.23 -1.32
C ILE A 44 9.87 -30.25 -0.23
N SER A 45 11.10 -30.75 -0.19
CA SER A 45 11.56 -31.68 0.84
C SER A 45 11.45 -31.07 2.24
N GLU A 46 11.84 -29.81 2.40
CA GLU A 46 11.75 -29.09 3.67
C GLU A 46 10.29 -28.86 4.11
N ILE A 47 9.39 -28.59 3.15
CA ILE A 47 7.95 -28.48 3.43
C ILE A 47 7.37 -29.83 3.86
N ASN A 48 7.66 -30.91 3.14
CA ASN A 48 7.15 -32.25 3.46
C ASN A 48 7.63 -32.69 4.83
N ARG A 49 8.90 -32.46 5.16
CA ARG A 49 9.47 -32.73 6.49
C ARG A 49 8.72 -31.99 7.61
N LYS A 50 8.34 -30.73 7.38
CA LYS A 50 7.52 -29.96 8.33
C LYS A 50 6.10 -30.52 8.44
N ILE A 51 5.49 -30.93 7.33
CA ILE A 51 4.14 -31.52 7.35
C ILE A 51 4.17 -32.83 8.14
N GLU A 52 5.07 -33.76 7.81
CA GLU A 52 5.22 -35.05 8.48
C GLU A 52 5.45 -34.90 9.99
N LYS A 53 6.29 -33.94 10.40
CA LYS A 53 6.58 -33.71 11.82
C LYS A 53 5.36 -33.28 12.64
N TYR A 54 4.41 -32.56 12.05
CA TYR A 54 3.31 -31.94 12.78
C TYR A 54 1.92 -32.46 12.38
N VAL A 55 1.83 -33.44 11.48
CA VAL A 55 0.55 -33.95 10.95
C VAL A 55 -0.37 -34.50 12.02
N ASP A 56 0.19 -35.20 13.02
CA ASP A 56 -0.58 -35.83 14.10
C ASP A 56 -0.79 -34.90 15.32
N CYS A 57 0.01 -33.84 15.42
CA CYS A 57 0.11 -33.02 16.64
C CYS A 57 -0.50 -31.61 16.49
N ASP A 58 -0.43 -31.01 15.29
CA ASP A 58 -0.92 -29.65 15.05
C ASP A 58 -1.44 -29.48 13.61
N GLN A 59 -2.70 -29.85 13.44
CA GLN A 59 -3.40 -29.73 12.17
C GLN A 59 -3.47 -28.27 11.68
N ARG A 60 -3.51 -27.27 12.57
CA ARG A 60 -3.55 -25.85 12.19
C ARG A 60 -2.22 -25.40 11.59
N TYR A 61 -1.11 -25.81 12.19
CA TYR A 61 0.23 -25.56 11.66
C TYR A 61 0.42 -26.20 10.29
N VAL A 62 0.00 -27.46 10.11
CA VAL A 62 0.04 -28.14 8.81
C VAL A 62 -0.73 -27.37 7.74
N TRP A 63 -1.95 -26.92 8.03
CA TRP A 63 -2.72 -26.08 7.11
C TRP A 63 -2.06 -24.72 6.82
N SER A 64 -1.36 -24.12 7.77
CA SER A 64 -0.56 -22.91 7.57
C SER A 64 0.58 -23.15 6.58
N VAL A 65 1.34 -24.24 6.76
CA VAL A 65 2.43 -24.65 5.87
C VAL A 65 1.91 -24.92 4.45
N ILE A 66 0.82 -25.68 4.31
CA ILE A 66 0.20 -25.95 2.99
C ILE A 66 -0.23 -24.64 2.30
N LYS A 67 -0.86 -23.72 3.04
CA LYS A 67 -1.28 -22.42 2.49
C LYS A 67 -0.09 -21.56 2.07
N SER A 68 1.04 -21.65 2.78
CA SER A 68 2.27 -20.92 2.46
C SER A 68 2.95 -21.42 1.18
N GLY A 69 2.82 -22.72 0.85
CA GLY A 69 3.40 -23.34 -0.35
C GLY A 69 2.53 -23.19 -1.61
N ARG A 70 1.27 -22.78 -1.49
CA ARG A 70 0.44 -22.44 -2.64
C ARG A 70 1.03 -21.20 -3.32
N LYS A 71 1.27 -21.26 -4.63
CA LYS A 71 1.52 -20.05 -5.43
C LYS A 71 0.37 -19.07 -5.16
N ARG A 72 0.67 -17.96 -4.50
CA ARG A 72 -0.26 -16.83 -4.43
C ARG A 72 -0.39 -16.26 -5.84
N VAL A 73 -1.39 -16.73 -6.59
CA VAL A 73 -1.76 -16.10 -7.85
C VAL A 73 -2.64 -14.90 -7.50
N SER A 74 -2.03 -13.86 -6.93
CA SER A 74 -2.67 -12.58 -6.65
C SER A 74 -2.16 -11.51 -7.61
N HIS A 75 -1.97 -11.88 -8.87
CA HIS A 75 -1.79 -10.95 -9.96
C HIS A 75 -2.88 -11.23 -10.98
N CYS A 76 -3.58 -10.16 -11.36
CA CYS A 76 -4.38 -10.14 -12.56
C CYS A 76 -3.49 -10.63 -13.72
N GLN A 77 -3.77 -11.81 -14.28
CA GLN A 77 -2.93 -12.40 -15.35
C GLN A 77 -3.25 -11.80 -16.73
N GLN A 78 -4.38 -11.10 -16.83
CA GLN A 78 -4.87 -10.50 -18.06
C GLN A 78 -5.73 -9.29 -17.69
N LEU A 79 -5.54 -8.15 -18.35
CA LEU A 79 -6.28 -6.91 -18.08
C LEU A 79 -6.86 -6.37 -19.39
N ASN A 80 -8.13 -6.00 -19.39
CA ASN A 80 -8.82 -5.44 -20.56
C ASN A 80 -8.88 -3.91 -20.42
N ILE A 81 -8.13 -3.20 -21.25
CA ILE A 81 -8.09 -1.73 -21.28
C ILE A 81 -8.41 -1.26 -22.70
N SER A 82 -9.41 -0.40 -22.86
CA SER A 82 -9.78 0.21 -24.15
C SER A 82 -10.00 -0.80 -25.29
N GLY A 83 -10.57 -1.98 -24.97
CA GLY A 83 -10.80 -3.06 -25.93
C GLY A 83 -9.60 -3.98 -26.21
N PHE A 84 -8.42 -3.69 -25.65
CA PHE A 84 -7.24 -4.53 -25.76
C PHE A 84 -7.08 -5.43 -24.53
N GLN A 85 -6.68 -6.68 -24.77
CA GLN A 85 -6.32 -7.62 -23.71
C GLN A 85 -4.81 -7.62 -23.49
N LEU A 86 -4.38 -7.12 -22.34
CA LEU A 86 -2.99 -7.04 -21.90
C LEU A 86 -2.65 -8.33 -21.13
N ILE A 87 -1.58 -9.03 -21.51
CA ILE A 87 -1.20 -10.32 -20.92
C ILE A 87 0.24 -10.36 -20.40
N TYR A 88 1.06 -9.38 -20.79
CA TYR A 88 2.43 -9.26 -20.30
C TYR A 88 2.47 -8.40 -19.03
N SER A 89 3.36 -8.73 -18.10
CA SER A 89 3.41 -8.09 -16.78
C SER A 89 3.63 -6.57 -16.83
N ASP A 90 4.48 -6.10 -17.75
CA ASP A 90 4.74 -4.67 -17.92
C ASP A 90 3.52 -3.95 -18.51
N GLU A 91 2.88 -4.54 -19.52
CA GLU A 91 1.65 -3.99 -20.10
C GLU A 91 0.51 -3.94 -19.08
N ILE A 92 0.36 -4.99 -18.26
CA ILE A 92 -0.66 -5.02 -17.20
C ILE A 92 -0.40 -3.92 -16.17
N ARG A 93 0.87 -3.70 -15.78
CA ARG A 93 1.25 -2.59 -14.90
C ARG A 93 0.85 -1.25 -15.52
N ASP A 94 1.24 -1.00 -16.77
CA ASP A 94 0.98 0.27 -17.45
C ASP A 94 -0.52 0.46 -17.73
N GLY A 95 -1.26 -0.63 -17.92
CA GLY A 95 -2.72 -0.66 -18.00
C GLY A 95 -3.38 -0.26 -16.67
N TRP A 96 -2.85 -0.72 -15.53
CA TRP A 96 -3.32 -0.25 -14.21
C TRP A 96 -3.04 1.22 -13.99
N VAL A 97 -1.86 1.72 -14.39
CA VAL A 97 -1.52 3.14 -14.32
C VAL A 97 -2.52 3.96 -15.13
N THR A 98 -2.74 3.59 -16.40
CA THR A 98 -3.72 4.25 -17.28
C THR A 98 -5.12 4.26 -16.66
N HIS A 99 -5.58 3.11 -16.15
CA HIS A 99 -6.91 3.00 -15.55
C HIS A 99 -7.05 3.92 -14.34
N PHE A 100 -6.17 3.82 -13.33
CA PHE A 100 -6.32 4.63 -12.13
C PHE A 100 -6.08 6.12 -12.41
N GLN A 101 -5.19 6.48 -13.33
CA GLN A 101 -5.07 7.87 -13.78
C GLN A 101 -6.40 8.41 -14.34
N SER A 102 -7.12 7.62 -15.15
CA SER A 102 -8.44 8.00 -15.65
C SER A 102 -9.50 8.13 -14.56
N VAL A 103 -9.47 7.24 -13.55
CA VAL A 103 -10.40 7.28 -12.41
C VAL A 103 -10.17 8.53 -11.54
N PHE A 104 -8.92 8.95 -11.38
CA PHE A 104 -8.55 10.16 -10.64
C PHE A 104 -8.49 11.42 -11.50
N SER A 105 -8.83 11.33 -12.80
CA SER A 105 -8.88 12.50 -13.67
C SER A 105 -10.07 13.37 -13.27
N PHE A 106 -9.77 14.64 -13.01
CA PHE A 106 -10.75 15.62 -12.58
C PHE A 106 -11.53 16.16 -13.79
N ASP A 107 -12.86 15.99 -13.80
CA ASP A 107 -13.73 16.64 -14.78
C ASP A 107 -14.23 17.97 -14.21
N SER A 108 -13.66 19.07 -14.70
CA SER A 108 -14.03 20.42 -14.29
C SER A 108 -15.50 20.76 -14.54
N ASN A 109 -16.17 20.05 -15.45
CA ASN A 109 -17.59 20.27 -15.74
C ASN A 109 -18.52 19.74 -14.64
N LEU A 110 -18.01 18.91 -13.72
CA LEU A 110 -18.78 18.41 -12.57
C LEU A 110 -18.81 19.40 -11.40
N ILE A 111 -18.02 20.48 -11.45
CA ILE A 111 -18.05 21.51 -10.41
C ILE A 111 -19.26 22.40 -10.61
N ASN A 112 -20.03 22.59 -9.54
CA ASN A 112 -21.01 23.67 -9.48
C ASN A 112 -20.29 24.96 -9.02
N PRO A 113 -20.19 26.01 -9.87
CA PRO A 113 -19.45 27.23 -9.54
C PRO A 113 -19.98 27.96 -8.30
N VAL A 114 -21.28 27.82 -8.01
CA VAL A 114 -21.90 28.42 -6.82
C VAL A 114 -21.41 27.73 -5.56
N ASN A 115 -21.33 26.39 -5.59
CA ASN A 115 -20.84 25.62 -4.45
C ASN A 115 -19.35 25.83 -4.23
N GLU A 116 -18.56 25.88 -5.31
CA GLU A 116 -17.12 26.17 -5.25
C GLU A 116 -16.86 27.51 -4.56
N LYS A 117 -17.52 28.58 -5.02
CA LYS A 117 -17.39 29.90 -4.43
C LYS A 117 -17.86 29.94 -2.96
N ALA A 118 -18.92 29.21 -2.62
CA ALA A 118 -19.39 29.12 -1.23
C ALA A 118 -18.36 28.42 -0.32
N VAL A 119 -17.72 27.36 -0.80
CA VAL A 119 -16.64 26.66 -0.09
C VAL A 119 -15.41 27.56 0.04
N GLU A 120 -15.00 28.25 -1.02
CA GLU A 120 -13.89 29.20 -0.98
C GLU A 120 -14.12 30.32 0.05
N ASN A 121 -15.31 30.93 0.07
CA ASN A 121 -15.66 31.93 1.07
C ASN A 121 -15.56 31.35 2.49
N THR A 122 -16.11 30.16 2.72
CA THR A 122 -16.04 29.48 4.03
C THR A 122 -14.60 29.24 4.47
N ILE A 123 -13.73 28.80 3.55
CA ILE A 123 -12.31 28.57 3.84
C ILE A 123 -11.61 29.89 4.18
N ASN A 124 -11.88 30.96 3.42
CA ASN A 124 -11.30 32.27 3.68
C ASN A 124 -11.73 32.82 5.05
N ASP A 125 -13.02 32.72 5.39
CA ASP A 125 -13.55 33.13 6.69
C ASP A 125 -12.86 32.36 7.84
N LEU A 126 -12.67 31.05 7.68
CA LEU A 126 -11.95 30.21 8.66
C LEU A 126 -10.49 30.63 8.80
N LEU A 127 -9.79 30.91 7.69
CA LEU A 127 -8.40 31.34 7.71
C LEU A 127 -8.24 32.72 8.36
N GLU A 128 -9.18 33.64 8.13
CA GLU A 128 -9.20 34.94 8.80
C GLU A 128 -9.46 34.79 10.30
N ALA A 129 -10.40 33.95 10.71
CA ALA A 129 -10.67 33.67 12.12
C ALA A 129 -9.44 33.08 12.84
N VAL A 130 -8.73 32.14 12.20
CA VAL A 130 -7.49 31.57 12.74
C VAL A 130 -6.39 32.63 12.86
N ARG A 131 -6.23 33.51 11.85
CA ARG A 131 -5.24 34.61 11.90
C ARG A 131 -5.57 35.64 12.98
N ALA A 132 -6.86 35.88 13.25
CA ALA A 132 -7.29 36.79 14.31
C ALA A 132 -7.04 36.21 15.72
N ASN A 133 -7.17 34.89 15.88
CA ASN A 133 -6.91 34.16 17.12
C ASN A 133 -5.43 33.75 17.27
N THR A 134 -4.54 34.73 17.37
CA THR A 134 -3.08 34.52 17.55
C THR A 134 -2.66 33.89 18.89
N ASN A 135 -3.59 33.70 19.84
CA ASN A 135 -3.27 33.26 21.20
C ASN A 135 -3.52 31.77 21.47
N GLU A 136 -4.09 31.02 20.52
CA GLU A 136 -4.27 29.57 20.65
C GLU A 136 -3.10 28.82 20.00
N ASN A 137 -2.00 28.69 20.75
CA ASN A 137 -0.95 27.76 20.35
C ASN A 137 -1.47 26.33 20.51
N ILE A 138 -1.41 25.55 19.42
CA ILE A 138 -1.61 24.11 19.47
C ILE A 138 -0.53 23.54 20.38
N GLU A 139 -0.92 22.87 21.46
CA GLU A 139 0.02 22.22 22.37
C GLU A 139 0.93 21.27 21.61
N GLU A 140 2.20 21.21 21.95
CA GLU A 140 3.11 20.23 21.36
C GLU A 140 2.70 18.79 21.72
N PHE A 141 3.06 17.82 20.88
CA PHE A 141 2.96 16.42 21.26
C PHE A 141 3.91 16.10 22.41
N SER A 142 3.38 15.41 23.41
CA SER A 142 4.19 14.87 24.50
C SER A 142 4.76 13.51 24.13
N PHE A 143 5.87 13.14 24.76
CA PHE A 143 6.44 11.80 24.60
C PHE A 143 5.48 10.68 25.03
N ASP A 144 4.75 10.88 26.13
CA ASP A 144 3.81 9.87 26.65
C ASP A 144 2.59 9.68 25.74
N GLU A 145 2.14 10.76 25.09
CA GLU A 145 1.11 10.69 24.06
C GLU A 145 1.58 9.87 22.85
N LEU A 146 2.78 10.15 22.34
CA LEU A 146 3.36 9.39 21.22
C LEU A 146 3.59 7.92 21.56
N TYR A 147 4.08 7.64 22.77
CA TYR A 147 4.28 6.27 23.25
C TYR A 147 2.98 5.47 23.20
N LYS A 148 1.89 6.02 23.75
CA LYS A 148 0.56 5.38 23.70
C LYS A 148 0.07 5.18 22.27
N LEU A 149 0.25 6.18 21.40
CA LEU A 149 -0.16 6.09 20.00
C LEU A 149 0.55 4.96 19.25
N CYS A 150 1.86 4.80 19.49
CA CYS A 150 2.70 3.73 18.94
C CYS A 150 2.29 2.36 19.48
N ASP A 151 2.03 2.24 20.79
CA ASP A 151 1.57 0.97 21.38
C ASP A 151 0.18 0.57 20.86
N ASP A 152 -0.69 1.53 20.61
CA ASP A 152 -2.02 1.29 20.03
C ASP A 152 -2.00 1.02 18.51
N LEU A 153 -0.82 0.89 17.88
CA LEU A 153 -0.75 0.55 16.47
C LEU A 153 -1.12 -0.93 16.22
N PRO A 154 -1.98 -1.21 15.23
CA PRO A 154 -2.31 -2.58 14.87
C PRO A 154 -1.12 -3.24 14.14
N CYS A 155 -0.92 -4.54 14.37
CA CYS A 155 0.09 -5.33 13.64
C CYS A 155 -0.46 -5.87 12.30
N ASN A 156 0.43 -6.41 11.48
CA ASN A 156 0.20 -7.03 10.18
C ASN A 156 -0.45 -6.08 9.15
N LYS A 157 -0.05 -4.82 9.16
CA LYS A 157 -0.46 -3.82 8.17
C LYS A 157 0.60 -3.67 7.09
N SER A 158 0.17 -3.45 5.86
CA SER A 158 1.08 -3.24 4.73
C SER A 158 1.85 -1.93 4.88
N PRO A 159 3.17 -1.91 4.62
CA PRO A 159 3.96 -0.69 4.61
C PRO A 159 3.64 0.18 3.39
N GLY A 160 4.09 1.43 3.44
CA GLY A 160 4.16 2.29 2.25
C GLY A 160 5.38 1.95 1.39
N LEU A 161 5.74 2.88 0.50
CA LEU A 161 6.89 2.73 -0.41
C LEU A 161 8.24 2.65 0.33
N ASP A 162 8.31 3.19 1.56
CA ASP A 162 9.50 3.18 2.41
C ASP A 162 9.78 1.83 3.09
N GLY A 163 8.85 0.87 3.02
CA GLY A 163 8.96 -0.42 3.68
C GLY A 163 8.78 -0.38 5.21
N ILE A 164 8.47 0.77 5.80
CA ILE A 164 8.30 0.91 7.25
C ILE A 164 6.89 0.45 7.63
N CYS A 165 6.79 -0.72 8.25
CA CYS A 165 5.57 -1.22 8.90
C CYS A 165 5.34 -0.61 10.31
N TYR A 166 4.12 -0.75 10.82
CA TYR A 166 3.76 -0.30 12.18
C TYR A 166 4.54 -1.00 13.30
N GLU A 167 4.96 -2.25 13.08
CA GLU A 167 5.80 -2.99 14.03
C GLU A 167 7.14 -2.31 14.26
N HIS A 168 7.72 -1.66 13.24
CA HIS A 168 8.96 -0.91 13.42
C HIS A 168 8.75 0.32 14.30
N LEU A 169 7.59 0.96 14.22
CA LEU A 169 7.25 2.11 15.06
C LEU A 169 6.93 1.67 16.48
N LYS A 170 6.17 0.58 16.63
CA LYS A 170 5.76 0.02 17.92
C LYS A 170 6.91 -0.60 18.72
N TYR A 171 7.86 -1.26 18.04
CA TYR A 171 8.98 -1.95 18.70
C TYR A 171 10.34 -1.28 18.47
N GLY A 172 10.36 -0.11 17.82
CA GLY A 172 11.59 0.67 17.59
C GLY A 172 12.18 1.33 18.84
N GLY A 173 11.43 1.29 19.94
CA GLY A 173 11.87 1.71 21.28
C GLY A 173 11.88 3.23 21.50
N LYS A 174 12.20 3.60 22.73
CA LYS A 174 12.09 4.98 23.23
C LYS A 174 12.86 6.03 22.42
N LEU A 175 13.99 5.65 21.83
CA LEU A 175 14.78 6.57 21.01
C LEU A 175 14.04 6.95 19.72
N LEU A 176 13.47 5.96 19.03
CA LEU A 176 12.68 6.22 17.82
C LEU A 176 11.45 7.07 18.15
N GLU A 177 10.74 6.74 19.23
CA GLU A 177 9.58 7.49 19.69
C GLU A 177 9.91 8.96 19.99
N ARG A 178 11.08 9.25 20.59
CA ARG A 178 11.56 10.63 20.79
C ARG A 178 11.78 11.35 19.47
N HIS A 179 12.41 10.70 18.49
CA HIS A 179 12.60 11.30 17.17
C HIS A 179 11.29 11.55 16.44
N LEU A 180 10.32 10.63 16.55
CA LEU A 180 8.98 10.82 16.00
C LEU A 180 8.27 12.00 16.65
N CYS A 181 8.36 12.13 17.98
CA CYS A 181 7.79 13.26 18.72
C CYS A 181 8.39 14.60 18.24
N SER A 182 9.72 14.70 18.18
CA SER A 182 10.39 15.91 17.66
C SER A 182 10.02 16.21 16.21
N LEU A 183 9.92 15.18 15.36
CA LEU A 183 9.50 15.34 13.98
C LEU A 183 8.06 15.87 13.89
N PHE A 184 7.14 15.35 14.71
CA PHE A 184 5.74 15.75 14.69
C PHE A 184 5.56 17.18 15.21
N ASN A 185 6.28 17.57 16.25
CA ASN A 185 6.28 18.95 16.75
C ASN A 185 6.87 19.91 15.72
N LEU A 186 7.94 19.51 15.02
CA LEU A 186 8.49 20.30 13.92
C LEU A 186 7.48 20.47 12.76
N VAL A 187 6.77 19.41 12.40
CA VAL A 187 5.71 19.46 11.37
C VAL A 187 4.56 20.37 11.81
N LEU A 188 4.17 20.35 13.09
CA LEU A 188 3.17 21.25 13.65
C LEU A 188 3.62 22.71 13.61
N GLU A 189 4.85 22.99 14.07
CA GLU A 189 5.42 24.35 14.13
C GLU A 189 5.58 24.96 12.73
N THR A 190 6.09 24.17 11.79
CA THR A 190 6.38 24.64 10.42
C THR A 190 5.17 24.58 9.50
N CYS A 191 4.08 23.94 9.92
CA CYS A 191 2.93 23.61 9.08
C CYS A 191 3.33 22.88 7.77
N TYR A 192 4.44 22.14 7.79
CA TYR A 192 5.01 21.50 6.61
C TYR A 192 5.22 20.01 6.83
N THR A 193 4.53 19.19 6.02
CA THR A 193 4.73 17.75 5.99
C THR A 193 5.79 17.37 4.94
N PRO A 194 6.64 16.35 5.23
CA PRO A 194 7.59 15.83 4.26
C PRO A 194 6.89 15.44 2.95
N THR A 195 7.48 15.76 1.80
CA THR A 195 6.92 15.42 0.49
C THR A 195 6.71 13.91 0.32
N SER A 196 7.61 13.10 0.87
CA SER A 196 7.52 11.64 0.83
C SER A 196 6.27 11.07 1.53
N TRP A 197 5.64 11.83 2.43
CA TRP A 197 4.38 11.41 3.06
C TRP A 197 3.18 11.47 2.10
N LYS A 198 3.30 12.26 1.03
CA LYS A 198 2.29 12.41 -0.01
C LYS A 198 2.39 11.34 -1.09
N ASP A 199 3.51 10.60 -1.11
CA ASP A 199 3.71 9.49 -2.04
C ASP A 199 2.99 8.23 -1.55
N SER A 200 2.36 7.51 -2.48
CA SER A 200 1.68 6.24 -2.18
C SER A 200 1.79 5.24 -3.30
N CYS A 201 1.68 3.96 -2.95
CA CYS A 201 1.58 2.87 -3.93
C CYS A 201 0.12 2.45 -4.07
N ILE A 202 -0.45 2.51 -5.28
CA ILE A 202 -1.80 2.01 -5.54
C ILE A 202 -1.74 0.50 -5.77
N ILE A 203 -2.47 -0.25 -4.95
CA ILE A 203 -2.61 -1.70 -5.06
C ILE A 203 -4.02 -2.03 -5.56
N PRO A 204 -4.17 -2.65 -6.75
CA PRO A 204 -5.46 -3.12 -7.24
C PRO A 204 -5.96 -4.30 -6.38
N LEU A 205 -7.11 -4.12 -5.71
CA LEU A 205 -7.75 -5.14 -4.89
C LEU A 205 -9.06 -5.60 -5.51
N PHE A 206 -9.16 -6.88 -5.88
CA PHE A 206 -10.35 -7.42 -6.55
C PHE A 206 -11.59 -7.34 -5.65
N LYS A 207 -12.68 -6.78 -6.20
CA LYS A 207 -13.97 -6.60 -5.49
C LYS A 207 -14.65 -7.93 -5.11
N GLY A 208 -14.27 -9.04 -5.74
CA GLY A 208 -14.89 -10.35 -5.51
C GLY A 208 -16.21 -10.54 -6.26
N GLY A 209 -16.91 -11.63 -5.93
CA GLY A 209 -18.18 -12.03 -6.56
C GLY A 209 -18.03 -12.53 -7.99
N ASN A 210 -19.10 -12.41 -8.79
CA ASN A 210 -19.16 -12.83 -10.19
C ASN A 210 -18.57 -11.81 -11.18
N LYS A 211 -17.75 -10.88 -10.67
CA LYS A 211 -17.11 -9.84 -11.47
C LYS A 211 -15.94 -10.41 -12.28
N SER A 212 -15.67 -9.84 -13.45
CA SER A 212 -14.56 -10.31 -14.29
C SER A 212 -13.23 -9.88 -13.70
N LYS A 213 -12.28 -10.81 -13.56
CA LYS A 213 -10.92 -10.50 -13.12
C LYS A 213 -10.11 -9.72 -14.16
N SER A 214 -10.54 -9.76 -15.42
CA SER A 214 -9.88 -9.03 -16.51
C SER A 214 -10.39 -7.60 -16.65
N ASP A 215 -11.53 -7.26 -16.06
CA ASP A 215 -12.08 -5.91 -16.10
C ASP A 215 -11.47 -5.05 -14.97
N PRO A 216 -10.80 -3.93 -15.29
CA PRO A 216 -10.18 -3.07 -14.29
C PRO A 216 -11.21 -2.46 -13.31
N ASN A 217 -12.45 -2.20 -13.74
CA ASN A 217 -13.51 -1.66 -12.89
C ASN A 217 -13.93 -2.61 -11.75
N SER A 218 -13.55 -3.88 -11.87
CA SER A 218 -13.78 -4.91 -10.87
C SER A 218 -12.77 -4.88 -9.71
N TYR A 219 -11.92 -3.85 -9.64
CA TYR A 219 -10.92 -3.68 -8.58
C TYR A 219 -11.09 -2.35 -7.83
N TRP A 220 -10.64 -2.30 -6.59
CA TRP A 220 -10.42 -1.08 -5.81
C TRP A 220 -8.96 -0.65 -5.95
N GLY A 221 -8.70 0.65 -6.09
CA GLY A 221 -7.35 1.20 -5.97
C GLY A 221 -7.07 1.55 -4.51
N ILE A 222 -6.37 0.67 -3.79
CA ILE A 222 -6.00 0.93 -2.39
C ILE A 222 -4.63 1.61 -2.34
N SER A 223 -4.57 2.85 -1.86
CA SER A 223 -3.31 3.58 -1.68
C SER A 223 -2.61 3.17 -0.39
N LEU A 224 -1.38 2.68 -0.51
CA LEU A 224 -0.50 2.39 0.62
C LEU A 224 0.38 3.61 0.92
N LEU A 225 -0.02 4.36 1.94
CA LEU A 225 0.72 5.51 2.48
C LEU A 225 1.80 5.08 3.48
N CYS A 226 2.82 5.93 3.67
CA CYS A 226 3.88 5.70 4.64
C CYS A 226 3.32 5.62 6.07
N SER A 227 3.92 4.75 6.90
CA SER A 227 3.38 4.48 8.23
C SER A 227 3.54 5.66 9.19
N ILE A 228 4.56 6.48 8.99
CA ILE A 228 4.82 7.67 9.81
C ILE A 228 3.75 8.75 9.56
N SER A 229 3.35 9.02 8.31
CA SER A 229 2.24 9.96 8.02
C SER A 229 0.95 9.51 8.66
N LYS A 230 0.61 8.21 8.54
CA LYS A 230 -0.60 7.65 9.16
C LYS A 230 -0.57 7.77 10.69
N LEU A 231 0.61 7.63 11.30
CA LEU A 231 0.76 7.84 12.75
C LEU A 231 0.55 9.31 13.13
N PHE A 232 1.09 10.25 12.34
CA PHE A 232 0.88 11.69 12.54
C PHE A 232 -0.60 12.06 12.39
N GLU A 233 -1.27 11.59 11.34
CA GLU A 233 -2.71 11.78 11.13
C GLU A 233 -3.53 11.21 12.30
N LYS A 234 -3.16 10.04 12.83
CA LYS A 234 -3.78 9.46 14.03
C LYS A 234 -3.57 10.37 15.25
N ALA A 235 -2.38 10.94 15.43
CA ALA A 235 -2.06 11.85 16.53
C ALA A 235 -2.89 13.15 16.47
N LEU A 236 -3.05 13.72 15.26
CA LEU A 236 -3.95 14.85 15.05
C LEU A 236 -5.41 14.46 15.33
N TYR A 237 -5.84 13.31 14.81
CA TYR A 237 -7.21 12.82 14.98
C TYR A 237 -7.59 12.62 16.45
N THR A 238 -6.65 12.21 17.31
CA THR A 238 -6.90 12.09 18.75
C THR A 238 -7.15 13.44 19.45
N ARG A 239 -6.67 14.54 18.87
CA ARG A 239 -6.85 15.91 19.40
C ARG A 239 -8.03 16.65 18.79
N LEU A 240 -8.50 16.27 17.60
CA LEU A 240 -9.61 16.93 16.90
C LEU A 240 -10.89 17.08 17.74
N PRO A 241 -11.37 16.06 18.49
CA PRO A 241 -12.60 16.20 19.27
C PRO A 241 -12.52 17.23 20.40
N SER A 242 -11.34 17.44 20.99
CA SER A 242 -11.13 18.49 21.98
C SER A 242 -11.04 19.88 21.35
N LEU A 243 -10.63 19.97 20.09
CA LEU A 243 -10.48 21.24 19.37
C LEU A 243 -11.76 21.68 18.66
N HIS A 244 -12.64 20.76 18.29
CA HIS A 244 -13.86 21.08 17.55
C HIS A 244 -15.05 20.24 18.02
N HIS A 245 -15.87 20.81 18.91
CA HIS A 245 -16.99 20.13 19.55
C HIS A 245 -18.08 19.62 18.59
N ASN A 246 -18.16 20.16 17.38
CA ASN A 246 -19.11 19.74 16.34
C ASN A 246 -18.49 18.78 15.31
N PHE A 247 -17.25 18.30 15.54
CA PHE A 247 -16.63 17.29 14.70
C PHE A 247 -16.69 15.90 15.36
N PRO A 248 -17.11 14.87 14.61
CA PRO A 248 -17.69 14.92 13.27
C PRO A 248 -19.16 15.39 13.29
N HIS A 249 -19.69 15.82 12.14
CA HIS A 249 -21.09 16.21 12.02
C HIS A 249 -22.02 15.06 12.42
N GLN A 250 -23.17 15.35 13.04
CA GLN A 250 -24.09 14.33 13.58
C GLN A 250 -24.60 13.33 12.52
N SER A 251 -24.74 13.77 11.27
CA SER A 251 -25.12 12.89 10.14
C SER A 251 -24.01 11.96 9.66
N GLN A 252 -22.77 12.11 10.14
CA GLN A 252 -21.66 11.23 9.76
C GLN A 252 -21.75 9.91 10.52
N VAL A 253 -22.29 8.89 9.87
CA VAL A 253 -22.40 7.53 10.42
C VAL A 253 -21.13 6.70 10.14
N ALA A 254 -20.55 6.87 8.95
CA ALA A 254 -19.38 6.10 8.54
C ALA A 254 -18.14 6.46 9.36
N TYR A 255 -17.35 5.44 9.69
CA TYR A 255 -16.08 5.54 10.42
C TYR A 255 -16.19 6.13 11.84
N GLN A 256 -17.38 6.09 12.46
CA GLN A 256 -17.59 6.44 13.87
C GLN A 256 -17.55 5.20 14.76
N LYS A 257 -16.91 5.29 15.92
CA LYS A 257 -16.69 4.13 16.83
C LYS A 257 -17.99 3.42 17.25
N THR A 258 -19.09 4.14 17.37
CA THR A 258 -20.36 3.64 17.91
C THR A 258 -21.47 3.55 16.88
N LEU A 259 -21.23 3.96 15.63
CA LEU A 259 -22.25 3.98 14.59
C LEU A 259 -21.87 3.03 13.45
N SER A 260 -22.85 2.29 12.95
CA SER A 260 -22.70 1.37 11.83
C SER A 260 -23.99 1.37 11.01
N ILE A 261 -23.88 1.38 9.69
CA ILE A 261 -25.02 1.23 8.80
C ILE A 261 -25.46 -0.24 8.82
N LYS A 262 -26.71 -0.52 9.17
CA LYS A 262 -27.26 -1.87 9.03
C LYS A 262 -27.74 -2.07 7.60
N LYS A 263 -27.76 -3.33 7.16
CA LYS A 263 -28.18 -3.70 5.81
C LYS A 263 -29.63 -3.32 5.50
N GLU A 264 -30.44 -3.15 6.54
CA GLU A 264 -31.84 -2.71 6.49
C GLU A 264 -31.99 -1.20 6.24
N ASP A 265 -30.95 -0.41 6.53
CA ASP A 265 -30.97 1.06 6.46
C ASP A 265 -30.52 1.58 5.07
N VAL A 266 -30.11 0.69 4.17
CA VAL A 266 -29.69 1.03 2.80
C VAL A 266 -30.89 0.80 1.87
N VAL A 267 -31.66 1.87 1.65
CA VAL A 267 -32.75 1.93 0.66
C VAL A 267 -32.19 1.93 -0.76
#